data_AF-A0A4R1KZY5-F1
#
_entry.id   AF-A0A4R1KZY5-F1
#
_cell.length_a   1.000
_cell.length_b   1.000
_cell.length_c   1.000
_cell.angle_alpha   90.00
_cell.angle_beta   90.00
_cell.angle_gamma   90.00
#
_symmetry.space_group_name_H-M   'P 1'
#
loop_
_entity.id
_entity.type
_entity.pdbx_description
1 polymer ?
#
loop_
_entity_poly.entity_id
_entity_poly.type
_entity_poly.pdbx_seq_one_letter_code
_entity_poly.pdbx_strand_id
1 'polypeptide(L)'
;MGRLSTKKNKKASEMPIKDVKTARKPLSKKIRFEIFKRDGFKCQYCGKSAPDVVLHVDHINPVSKGGSDDLMNLITSCSDCNLGKKDILLTDNSVIEKQRKQLQELNEKREQLEMMLQWRESLANLDQDLVMVITKKVNELIEPHEVNVNGEKTIKSWLKKFSLEEILNAIDSAFESVFGFGKDKSHEEKSNDFFNLIPKICSVNRMPEIDRELCYIRGILKNRMYVNFGYVMQLMKKATSLGFDVEELKEFAKTARNWTTFKTTLETFIQENENEF
;
A
#
# COMPACT_ATOMS: atom_id res chain seq x y z
N MET A 1 18.63 33.46 54.58
CA MET A 1 17.92 34.30 53.60
C MET A 1 17.03 33.40 52.75
N GLY A 2 15.76 33.74 52.56
CA GLY A 2 14.82 32.97 51.73
C GLY A 2 13.38 33.09 52.23
N ARG A 3 12.73 34.23 52.00
CA ARG A 3 11.32 34.48 52.33
C ARG A 3 10.42 33.97 51.20
N LEU A 4 9.50 33.07 51.54
CA LEU A 4 8.30 32.75 50.78
C LEU A 4 7.41 34.00 50.66
N SER A 5 6.91 34.30 49.46
CA SER A 5 5.94 35.38 49.23
C SER A 5 4.71 34.83 48.50
N THR A 6 3.61 34.77 49.23
CA THR A 6 2.26 34.42 48.78
C THR A 6 1.66 35.55 47.94
N LYS A 7 1.21 35.29 46.71
CA LYS A 7 0.39 36.23 45.93
C LYS A 7 -1.09 35.86 46.02
N LYS A 8 -1.88 36.88 46.42
CA LYS A 8 -3.32 36.86 46.71
C LYS A 8 -4.19 36.70 45.45
N ASN A 9 -5.27 35.94 45.61
CA ASN A 9 -6.37 35.77 44.66
C ASN A 9 -7.16 37.08 44.47
N LYS A 10 -7.43 37.48 43.22
CA LYS A 10 -8.33 38.60 42.88
C LYS A 10 -9.74 38.06 42.61
N LYS A 11 -10.72 38.57 43.37
CA LYS A 11 -12.16 38.33 43.18
C LYS A 11 -12.63 38.90 41.84
N ALA A 12 -13.35 38.11 41.06
CA ALA A 12 -14.16 38.59 39.93
C ALA A 12 -15.57 38.97 40.44
N SER A 13 -16.02 40.16 40.04
CA SER A 13 -17.30 40.78 40.39
C SER A 13 -18.46 40.19 39.57
N GLU A 14 -19.57 39.86 40.23
CA GLU A 14 -20.84 39.43 39.62
C GLU A 14 -21.55 40.62 38.93
N MET A 15 -22.06 40.40 37.72
CA MET A 15 -22.99 41.30 37.00
C MET A 15 -24.41 40.72 37.01
N PRO A 16 -25.47 41.54 37.11
CA PRO A 16 -26.84 41.06 37.28
C PRO A 16 -27.45 40.58 35.96
N ILE A 17 -28.04 39.39 35.97
CA ILE A 17 -28.77 38.79 34.84
C ILE A 17 -30.12 39.50 34.71
N LYS A 18 -30.38 40.14 33.57
CA LYS A 18 -31.70 40.71 33.24
C LYS A 18 -32.51 39.68 32.44
N ASP A 19 -33.71 39.38 32.91
CA ASP A 19 -34.70 38.55 32.20
C ASP A 19 -35.16 39.21 30.89
N VAL A 20 -34.75 38.66 29.74
CA VAL A 20 -35.25 39.08 28.42
C VAL A 20 -36.22 38.02 27.90
N LYS A 21 -37.52 38.30 28.00
CA LYS A 21 -38.57 37.50 27.34
C LYS A 21 -38.62 37.84 25.85
N THR A 22 -37.91 37.08 25.01
CA THR A 22 -38.03 37.16 23.54
C THR A 22 -39.21 36.32 23.04
N ALA A 23 -40.07 36.90 22.20
CA ALA A 23 -41.17 36.20 21.54
C ALA A 23 -40.63 35.13 20.57
N ARG A 24 -41.15 33.90 20.66
CA ARG A 24 -40.63 32.73 19.93
C ARG A 24 -40.91 32.84 18.42
N LYS A 25 -39.89 32.68 17.58
CA LYS A 25 -40.07 32.49 16.13
C LYS A 25 -40.59 31.07 15.84
N PRO A 26 -41.55 30.87 14.92
CA PRO A 26 -42.05 29.55 14.59
C PRO A 26 -41.04 28.75 13.73
N LEU A 27 -40.79 27.49 14.08
CA LEU A 27 -40.01 26.55 13.27
C LEU A 27 -40.65 26.32 11.89
N SER A 28 -39.82 26.19 10.85
CA SER A 28 -40.29 25.93 9.49
C SER A 28 -40.97 24.56 9.36
N LYS A 29 -41.95 24.44 8.45
CA LYS A 29 -42.64 23.15 8.19
C LYS A 29 -41.66 22.05 7.76
N LYS A 30 -40.61 22.40 7.00
CA LYS A 30 -39.56 21.47 6.55
C LYS A 30 -38.80 20.88 7.74
N ILE A 31 -38.33 21.72 8.65
CA ILE A 31 -37.61 21.27 9.86
C ILE A 31 -38.51 20.38 10.71
N ARG A 32 -39.79 20.74 10.89
CA ARG A 32 -40.75 19.92 11.65
C ARG A 32 -40.92 18.52 11.04
N PHE A 33 -41.04 18.44 9.72
CA PHE A 33 -41.17 17.16 9.02
C PHE A 33 -39.90 16.30 9.15
N GLU A 34 -38.71 16.89 9.00
CA GLU A 34 -37.44 16.17 9.17
C GLU A 34 -37.29 15.61 10.59
N ILE A 35 -37.68 16.37 11.63
CA ILE A 35 -37.66 15.88 13.01
C ILE A 35 -38.64 14.72 13.22
N PHE A 36 -39.88 14.83 12.70
CA PHE A 36 -40.84 13.73 12.79
C PHE A 36 -40.38 12.48 12.05
N LYS A 37 -39.78 12.64 10.87
CA LYS A 37 -39.23 11.53 10.08
C LYS A 37 -38.05 10.86 10.81
N ARG A 38 -37.12 11.64 11.36
CA ARG A 38 -35.98 11.14 12.16
C ARG A 38 -36.47 10.32 13.35
N ASP A 39 -37.51 10.81 14.03
CA ASP A 39 -38.05 10.22 15.26
C ASP A 39 -39.12 9.14 14.97
N GLY A 40 -39.29 8.75 13.71
CA GLY A 40 -40.20 7.67 13.29
C GLY A 40 -41.68 7.96 13.56
N PHE A 41 -42.08 9.24 13.62
CA PHE A 41 -43.44 9.69 13.97
C PHE A 41 -43.90 9.15 15.34
N LYS A 42 -42.98 9.06 16.30
CA LYS A 42 -43.25 8.65 17.68
C LYS A 42 -42.77 9.72 18.66
N CYS A 43 -43.54 9.92 19.73
CA CYS A 43 -43.07 10.69 20.87
C CYS A 43 -41.83 10.01 21.47
N GLN A 44 -40.73 10.74 21.56
CA GLN A 44 -39.47 10.20 22.07
C GLN A 44 -39.44 10.07 23.60
N TYR A 45 -40.44 10.60 24.31
CA TYR A 45 -40.57 10.47 25.76
C TYR A 45 -41.39 9.23 26.16
N CYS A 46 -42.55 9.01 25.52
CA CYS A 46 -43.47 7.92 25.90
C CYS A 46 -43.66 6.84 24.84
N GLY A 47 -43.10 7.01 23.64
CA GLY A 47 -43.20 6.05 22.54
C GLY A 47 -44.52 6.04 21.77
N LYS A 48 -45.56 6.78 22.21
CA LYS A 48 -46.86 6.88 21.51
C LYS A 48 -46.70 7.50 20.12
N SER A 49 -47.45 6.99 19.14
CA SER A 49 -47.45 7.43 17.73
C SER A 49 -48.76 8.13 17.33
N ALA A 50 -48.73 8.92 16.26
CA ALA A 50 -49.95 9.38 15.61
C ALA A 50 -50.71 8.19 14.96
N PRO A 51 -52.06 8.21 14.89
CA PRO A 51 -52.98 9.30 15.26
C PRO A 51 -53.41 9.30 16.74
N ASP A 52 -53.00 8.31 17.53
CA ASP A 52 -53.43 8.15 18.93
C ASP A 52 -53.04 9.33 19.82
N VAL A 53 -52.00 10.07 19.41
CA VAL A 53 -51.58 11.33 20.03
C VAL A 53 -51.25 12.39 18.97
N VAL A 54 -51.49 13.65 19.31
CA VAL A 54 -51.01 14.78 18.52
C VAL A 54 -49.53 15.00 18.82
N LEU A 55 -48.70 15.01 17.77
CA LEU A 55 -47.26 15.20 17.86
C LEU A 55 -46.86 16.65 17.59
N HIS A 56 -45.89 17.10 18.37
CA HIS A 56 -45.26 18.42 18.29
C HIS A 56 -43.75 18.28 18.26
N VAL A 57 -43.08 19.33 17.79
CA VAL A 57 -41.64 19.48 17.99
C VAL A 57 -41.42 20.25 19.28
N ASP A 58 -40.62 19.68 20.17
CA ASP A 58 -40.22 20.25 21.45
C ASP A 58 -38.70 20.47 21.48
N HIS A 59 -38.27 21.46 22.26
CA HIS A 59 -36.87 21.76 22.47
C HIS A 59 -36.37 21.04 23.71
N ILE A 60 -35.33 20.22 23.58
CA ILE A 60 -34.70 19.47 24.67
C ILE A 60 -34.23 20.44 25.76
N ASN A 61 -33.43 21.46 25.38
CA ASN A 61 -33.18 22.65 26.19
C ASN A 61 -34.21 23.72 25.81
N PRO A 62 -35.08 24.17 26.73
CA PRO A 62 -36.08 25.19 26.43
C PRO A 62 -35.47 26.49 25.90
N VAL A 63 -36.16 27.14 24.95
CA VAL A 63 -35.75 28.46 24.43
C VAL A 63 -35.62 29.51 25.55
N SER A 64 -36.47 29.42 26.58
CA SER A 64 -36.42 30.27 27.79
C SER A 64 -35.11 30.14 28.58
N LYS A 65 -34.37 29.03 28.38
CA LYS A 65 -33.07 28.75 28.98
C LYS A 65 -31.92 28.76 27.94
N GLY A 66 -32.13 29.44 26.82
CA GLY A 66 -31.12 29.62 25.77
C GLY A 66 -30.98 28.44 24.80
N GLY A 67 -31.96 27.55 24.71
CA GLY A 67 -31.95 26.47 23.71
C GLY A 67 -32.00 26.97 22.26
N SER A 68 -31.21 26.35 21.38
CA SER A 68 -31.16 26.66 19.96
C SER A 68 -32.23 25.92 19.14
N ASP A 69 -32.50 26.39 17.92
CA ASP A 69 -33.34 25.69 16.95
C ASP A 69 -32.56 24.61 16.15
N ASP A 70 -31.37 24.23 16.62
CA ASP A 70 -30.56 23.20 15.97
C ASP A 70 -31.28 21.86 16.03
N LEU A 71 -31.15 21.05 14.97
CA LEU A 71 -31.80 19.74 14.87
C LEU A 71 -31.50 18.83 16.09
N MET A 72 -30.33 19.00 16.71
CA MET A 72 -29.91 18.24 17.89
C MET A 72 -30.62 18.69 19.18
N ASN A 73 -31.17 19.90 19.23
CA ASN A 73 -31.97 20.40 20.35
C ASN A 73 -33.48 20.21 20.12
N LEU A 74 -33.90 19.68 18.97
CA LEU A 74 -35.30 19.46 18.62
C LEU A 74 -35.67 17.97 18.68
N ILE A 75 -36.86 17.66 19.18
CA ILE A 75 -37.35 16.29 19.33
C ILE A 75 -38.86 16.21 19.17
N THR A 76 -39.36 15.04 18.78
CA THR A 76 -40.80 14.76 18.66
C THR A 76 -41.41 14.42 20.02
N SER A 77 -42.44 15.16 20.43
CA SER A 77 -43.17 14.96 21.69
C SER A 77 -44.68 14.90 21.44
N CYS A 78 -45.42 14.09 22.21
CA CYS A 78 -46.88 14.16 22.20
C CYS A 78 -47.36 15.35 23.03
N SER A 79 -48.60 15.82 22.79
CA SER A 79 -49.18 16.94 23.55
C SER A 79 -49.10 16.73 25.07
N ASP A 80 -49.39 15.52 25.57
CA ASP A 80 -49.33 15.20 27.00
C ASP A 80 -47.92 15.39 27.58
N CYS A 81 -46.90 14.84 26.92
CA CYS A 81 -45.51 14.96 27.36
C CYS A 81 -44.99 16.40 27.20
N ASN A 82 -45.36 17.09 26.13
CA ASN A 82 -44.95 18.47 25.87
C ASN A 82 -45.54 19.43 26.93
N LEU A 83 -46.83 19.27 27.25
CA LEU A 83 -47.53 20.05 28.28
C LEU A 83 -47.04 19.71 29.69
N GLY A 84 -46.71 18.44 29.95
CA GLY A 84 -46.11 17.99 31.20
C GLY A 84 -44.71 18.57 31.44
N LYS A 85 -43.91 18.76 30.38
CA LYS A 85 -42.55 19.30 30.46
C LYS A 85 -42.48 20.82 30.72
N LYS A 86 -43.31 21.64 30.08
CA LYS A 86 -43.23 23.12 30.19
C LYS A 86 -41.79 23.65 30.01
N ASP A 87 -41.28 24.48 30.92
CA ASP A 87 -39.88 24.98 30.94
C ASP A 87 -38.92 24.11 31.80
N ILE A 88 -39.33 22.90 32.15
CA ILE A 88 -38.52 21.96 32.93
C ILE A 88 -37.47 21.35 31.99
N LEU A 89 -36.21 21.42 32.42
CA LEU A 89 -35.11 20.74 31.72
C LEU A 89 -35.34 19.23 31.85
N LEU A 90 -35.14 18.49 30.77
CA LEU A 90 -35.09 17.03 30.87
C LEU A 90 -33.92 16.66 31.77
N THR A 91 -34.22 16.25 33.00
CA THR A 91 -33.24 15.64 33.89
C THR A 91 -32.89 14.21 33.46
N ASP A 92 -33.73 13.60 32.62
CA ASP A 92 -33.50 12.29 32.03
C ASP A 92 -32.75 12.41 30.70
N ASN A 93 -31.42 12.32 30.78
CA ASN A 93 -30.50 12.38 29.64
C ASN A 93 -30.50 11.10 28.78
N SER A 94 -31.24 10.05 29.16
CA SER A 94 -31.18 8.73 28.52
C SER A 94 -31.45 8.76 27.01
N VAL A 95 -32.35 9.64 26.54
CA VAL A 95 -32.66 9.82 25.12
C VAL A 95 -31.51 10.50 24.37
N ILE A 96 -30.89 11.52 24.98
CA ILE A 96 -29.75 12.24 24.41
C ILE A 96 -28.52 11.33 24.35
N GLU A 97 -28.29 10.55 25.41
CA GLU A 97 -27.22 9.56 25.49
C GLU A 97 -27.39 8.46 24.43
N LYS A 98 -28.63 7.97 24.22
CA LYS A 98 -28.91 6.99 23.18
C LYS A 98 -28.65 7.53 21.77
N GLN A 99 -29.08 8.75 21.48
CA GLN A 99 -28.80 9.40 20.18
C GLN A 99 -27.31 9.66 19.97
N ARG A 100 -26.60 10.13 21.00
CA ARG A 100 -25.15 10.33 20.95
C ARG A 100 -24.40 9.02 20.72
N LYS A 101 -24.80 7.94 21.40
CA LYS A 101 -24.20 6.62 21.22
C LYS A 101 -24.41 6.08 19.81
N GLN A 102 -25.62 6.21 19.26
CA GLN A 102 -25.90 5.83 17.87
C GLN A 102 -25.05 6.62 16.86
N LEU A 103 -24.88 7.93 17.10
CA LEU A 103 -24.05 8.77 16.23
C LEU A 103 -22.56 8.40 16.33
N GLN A 104 -22.10 8.09 17.53
CA GLN A 104 -20.74 7.62 17.77
C GLN A 104 -20.50 6.28 17.04
N GLU A 105 -21.39 5.31 17.19
CA GLU A 105 -21.31 4.02 16.47
C GLU A 105 -21.31 4.19 14.94
N LEU A 106 -22.09 5.15 14.42
CA LEU A 106 -22.11 5.50 13.00
C LEU A 106 -20.78 6.15 12.54
N ASN A 107 -20.20 7.02 13.37
CA ASN A 107 -18.92 7.64 13.08
C ASN A 107 -17.77 6.63 13.11
N GLU A 108 -17.75 5.73 14.10
CA GLU A 108 -16.79 4.62 14.19
C GLU A 108 -16.88 3.71 12.97
N LYS A 109 -18.09 3.37 12.51
CA LYS A 109 -18.30 2.61 11.26
C LYS A 109 -17.81 3.37 10.03
N ARG A 110 -18.02 4.69 9.98
CA ARG A 110 -17.54 5.53 8.87
C ARG A 110 -16.01 5.56 8.83
N GLU A 111 -15.36 5.80 9.95
CA GLU A 111 -13.89 5.80 10.07
C GLU A 111 -13.31 4.44 9.67
N GLN A 112 -13.94 3.34 10.11
CA GLN A 112 -13.56 1.99 9.70
C GLN A 112 -13.65 1.81 8.17
N LEU A 113 -14.73 2.28 7.53
CA LEU A 113 -14.89 2.21 6.07
C LEU A 113 -13.88 3.09 5.34
N GLU A 114 -13.61 4.30 5.82
CA GLU A 114 -12.59 5.19 5.26
C GLU A 114 -11.20 4.53 5.32
N MET A 115 -10.84 3.90 6.44
CA MET A 115 -9.59 3.15 6.58
C MET A 115 -9.51 1.96 5.60
N MET A 116 -10.59 1.18 5.46
CA MET A 116 -10.64 0.07 4.50
C MET A 116 -10.48 0.54 3.04
N LEU A 117 -11.04 1.70 2.68
CA LEU A 117 -10.89 2.27 1.34
C LEU A 117 -9.46 2.73 1.07
N GLN A 118 -8.81 3.36 2.05
CA GLN A 118 -7.39 3.74 1.96
C GLN A 118 -6.50 2.51 1.76
N TRP A 119 -6.73 1.45 2.55
CA TRP A 119 -5.99 0.18 2.40
C TRP A 119 -6.16 -0.42 1.01
N ARG A 120 -7.39 -0.42 0.47
CA ARG A 120 -7.66 -0.90 -0.88
C ARG A 120 -6.90 -0.09 -1.93
N GLU A 121 -6.83 1.22 -1.78
CA GLU A 121 -6.09 2.10 -2.69
C GLU A 121 -4.58 1.87 -2.62
N SER A 122 -4.00 1.75 -1.41
CA SER A 122 -2.59 1.40 -1.25
C SER A 122 -2.24 0.04 -1.87
N LEU A 123 -3.10 -0.96 -1.71
CA LEU A 123 -2.90 -2.27 -2.34
C LEU A 123 -3.01 -2.20 -3.87
N ALA A 124 -3.90 -1.37 -4.40
CA ALA A 124 -4.02 -1.15 -5.85
C ALA A 124 -2.77 -0.48 -6.43
N ASN A 125 -2.07 0.32 -5.64
CA ASN A 125 -0.88 1.06 -6.05
C ASN A 125 0.44 0.37 -5.68
N LEU A 126 0.41 -0.78 -5.01
CA LEU A 126 1.60 -1.50 -4.56
C LEU A 126 2.59 -1.76 -5.70
N ASP A 127 2.11 -2.18 -6.87
CA ASP A 127 2.95 -2.39 -8.06
C ASP A 127 3.69 -1.12 -8.48
N GLN A 128 3.01 0.03 -8.38
CA GLN A 128 3.57 1.33 -8.75
C GLN A 128 4.60 1.79 -7.72
N ASP A 129 4.33 1.55 -6.43
CA ASP A 129 5.28 1.82 -5.35
C ASP A 129 6.56 0.98 -5.50
N LEU A 130 6.42 -0.30 -5.86
CA LEU A 130 7.56 -1.19 -6.12
C LEU A 130 8.39 -0.72 -7.32
N VAL A 131 7.74 -0.32 -8.42
CA VAL A 131 8.43 0.26 -9.58
C VAL A 131 9.20 1.51 -9.16
N MET A 132 8.57 2.41 -8.39
CA MET A 132 9.20 3.64 -7.91
C MET A 132 10.44 3.36 -7.05
N VAL A 133 10.38 2.38 -6.14
CA VAL A 133 11.52 1.97 -5.31
C VAL A 133 12.68 1.48 -6.17
N ILE A 134 12.41 0.59 -7.14
CA ILE A 134 13.45 0.06 -8.04
C ILE A 134 14.03 1.18 -8.92
N THR A 135 13.17 2.00 -9.53
CA THR A 135 13.58 3.14 -10.37
C THR A 135 14.50 4.08 -9.61
N LYS A 136 14.15 4.44 -8.37
CA LYS A 136 14.99 5.30 -7.53
C LYS A 136 16.37 4.69 -7.30
N LYS A 137 16.42 3.41 -6.90
CA LYS A 137 17.69 2.70 -6.67
C LYS A 137 18.55 2.61 -7.93
N VAL A 138 17.94 2.40 -9.09
CA VAL A 138 18.65 2.38 -10.38
C VAL A 138 19.21 3.77 -10.71
N ASN A 139 18.39 4.82 -10.61
CA ASN A 139 18.81 6.20 -10.91
C ASN A 139 19.98 6.67 -10.03
N GLU A 140 19.97 6.32 -8.74
CA GLU A 140 21.09 6.61 -7.82
C GLU A 140 22.43 6.01 -8.29
N LEU A 141 22.41 4.94 -9.11
CA LEU A 141 23.60 4.26 -9.58
C LEU A 141 24.04 4.68 -11.00
N ILE A 142 23.16 5.30 -11.78
CA ILE A 142 23.44 5.66 -13.19
C ILE A 142 23.54 7.18 -13.44
N GLU A 143 23.66 7.98 -12.39
CA GLU A 143 23.82 9.44 -12.49
C GLU A 143 24.94 9.81 -13.49
N PRO A 144 24.73 10.76 -14.42
CA PRO A 144 23.60 11.71 -14.52
C PRO A 144 22.41 11.22 -15.38
N HIS A 145 22.37 9.94 -15.74
CA HIS A 145 21.28 9.38 -16.54
C HIS A 145 20.12 8.97 -15.65
N GLU A 146 18.94 8.86 -16.25
CA GLU A 146 17.73 8.46 -15.53
C GLU A 146 16.92 7.45 -16.35
N VAL A 147 16.23 6.56 -15.64
CA VAL A 147 15.25 5.65 -16.20
C VAL A 147 14.07 6.46 -16.76
N ASN A 148 13.84 6.32 -18.06
CA ASN A 148 12.69 6.92 -18.72
C ASN A 148 11.40 6.07 -18.54
N VAL A 149 10.28 6.58 -19.05
CA VAL A 149 8.96 5.90 -19.00
C VAL A 149 8.96 4.49 -19.61
N ASN A 150 9.77 4.23 -20.63
CA ASN A 150 9.89 2.88 -21.21
C ASN A 150 10.71 1.96 -20.30
N GLY A 151 11.72 2.49 -19.62
CA GLY A 151 12.45 1.81 -18.56
C GLY A 151 11.56 1.43 -17.39
N GLU A 152 10.68 2.32 -16.92
CA GLU A 152 9.71 2.01 -15.86
C GLU A 152 8.74 0.89 -16.27
N LYS A 153 8.25 0.90 -17.52
CA LYS A 153 7.44 -0.21 -18.06
C LYS A 153 8.23 -1.52 -18.08
N THR A 154 9.53 -1.45 -18.34
CA THR A 154 10.42 -2.60 -18.33
C THR A 154 10.62 -3.12 -16.91
N ILE A 155 10.82 -2.26 -15.91
CA ILE A 155 10.87 -2.62 -14.49
C ILE A 155 9.56 -3.29 -14.06
N LYS A 156 8.41 -2.72 -14.45
CA LYS A 156 7.10 -3.33 -14.19
C LYS A 156 7.00 -4.74 -14.79
N SER A 157 7.60 -4.98 -15.96
CA SER A 157 7.66 -6.32 -16.56
C SER A 157 8.57 -7.29 -15.79
N TRP A 158 9.61 -6.78 -15.12
CA TRP A 158 10.47 -7.60 -14.25
C TRP A 158 9.72 -8.04 -13.01
N LEU A 159 8.96 -7.16 -12.37
CA LEU A 159 8.13 -7.47 -11.19
C LEU A 159 7.04 -8.54 -11.48
N LYS A 160 6.63 -8.73 -12.73
CA LYS A 160 5.75 -9.84 -13.13
C LYS A 160 6.45 -11.20 -13.11
N LYS A 161 7.78 -11.24 -13.14
CA LYS A 161 8.59 -12.44 -13.27
C LYS A 161 9.44 -12.72 -12.04
N PHE A 162 9.95 -11.68 -11.40
CA PHE A 162 10.94 -11.71 -10.33
C PHE A 162 10.41 -11.00 -9.08
N SER A 163 10.77 -11.52 -7.92
CA SER A 163 10.52 -10.86 -6.64
C SER A 163 11.36 -9.60 -6.51
N LEU A 164 10.95 -8.68 -5.63
CA LEU A 164 11.71 -7.46 -5.34
C LEU A 164 13.15 -7.78 -4.89
N GLU A 165 13.31 -8.77 -4.01
CA GLU A 165 14.61 -9.19 -3.50
C GLU A 165 15.56 -9.68 -4.60
N GLU A 166 15.07 -10.51 -5.53
CA GLU A 166 15.85 -10.96 -6.68
C GLU A 166 16.33 -9.79 -7.54
N ILE A 167 15.47 -8.81 -7.77
CA ILE A 167 15.80 -7.62 -8.57
C ILE A 167 16.84 -6.76 -7.85
N LEU A 168 16.68 -6.51 -6.55
CA LEU A 168 17.63 -5.71 -5.77
C LEU A 168 19.01 -6.36 -5.72
N ASN A 169 19.10 -7.67 -5.45
CA ASN A 169 20.36 -8.40 -5.46
C ASN A 169 21.02 -8.39 -6.86
N ALA A 170 20.21 -8.49 -7.92
CA ALA A 170 20.70 -8.42 -9.29
C ALA A 170 21.18 -7.02 -9.68
N ILE A 171 20.58 -5.96 -9.13
CA ILE A 171 21.05 -4.56 -9.29
C ILE A 171 22.47 -4.42 -8.75
N ASP A 172 22.71 -4.85 -7.51
CA ASP A 172 24.03 -4.71 -6.90
C ASP A 172 25.09 -5.52 -7.69
N SER A 173 24.77 -6.76 -8.07
CA SER A 173 25.65 -7.60 -8.89
C SER A 173 25.92 -7.03 -10.29
N ALA A 174 24.89 -6.46 -10.93
CA ALA A 174 25.03 -5.83 -12.24
C ALA A 174 25.92 -4.59 -12.17
N PHE A 175 25.77 -3.80 -11.11
CA PHE A 175 26.54 -2.58 -10.92
C PHE A 175 28.03 -2.89 -10.77
N GLU A 176 28.38 -3.82 -9.86
CA GLU A 176 29.75 -4.28 -9.68
C GLU A 176 30.34 -4.83 -10.98
N SER A 177 29.57 -5.62 -11.74
CA SER A 177 30.05 -6.21 -12.98
C SER A 177 30.31 -5.18 -14.10
N VAL A 178 29.53 -4.09 -14.18
CA VAL A 178 29.59 -3.13 -15.29
C VAL A 178 30.48 -1.93 -14.95
N PHE A 179 30.43 -1.46 -13.71
CA PHE A 179 31.18 -0.29 -13.25
C PHE A 179 32.46 -0.65 -12.49
N GLY A 180 32.57 -1.85 -11.92
CA GLY A 180 33.74 -2.28 -11.13
C GLY A 180 34.97 -2.70 -11.96
N PHE A 181 34.78 -3.18 -13.20
CA PHE A 181 35.88 -3.58 -14.08
C PHE A 181 35.91 -2.70 -15.33
N GLY A 182 36.98 -1.91 -15.47
CA GLY A 182 37.13 -0.85 -16.46
C GLY A 182 37.13 -1.34 -17.92
N LYS A 183 35.94 -1.50 -18.50
CA LYS A 183 35.77 -1.41 -19.95
C LYS A 183 35.72 0.06 -20.34
N ASP A 184 36.45 0.40 -21.40
CA ASP A 184 36.47 1.74 -22.00
C ASP A 184 35.15 1.93 -22.78
N LYS A 185 34.12 2.31 -22.05
CA LYS A 185 32.76 2.56 -22.54
C LYS A 185 32.25 3.86 -21.96
N SER A 186 31.42 4.57 -22.71
CA SER A 186 30.79 5.79 -22.23
C SER A 186 29.88 5.49 -21.03
N HIS A 187 29.58 6.51 -20.21
CA HIS A 187 28.66 6.34 -19.09
C HIS A 187 27.26 5.91 -19.55
N GLU A 188 26.80 6.43 -20.68
CA GLU A 188 25.52 6.06 -21.29
C GLU A 188 25.49 4.58 -21.69
N GLU A 189 26.56 4.10 -22.34
CA GLU A 189 26.68 2.69 -22.72
C GLU A 189 26.71 1.78 -21.50
N LYS A 190 27.45 2.16 -20.46
CA LYS A 190 27.47 1.42 -19.18
C LYS A 190 26.10 1.40 -18.51
N SER A 191 25.39 2.53 -18.50
CA SER A 191 24.05 2.63 -17.91
C SER A 191 23.05 1.71 -18.63
N ASN A 192 23.11 1.67 -19.97
CA ASN A 192 22.31 0.78 -20.79
C ASN A 192 22.68 -0.70 -20.57
N ASP A 193 23.97 -1.03 -20.54
CA ASP A 193 24.44 -2.39 -20.29
C ASP A 193 24.02 -2.89 -18.91
N PHE A 194 24.18 -2.05 -17.88
CA PHE A 194 23.75 -2.28 -16.52
C PHE A 194 22.26 -2.59 -16.43
N PHE A 195 21.42 -1.71 -16.97
CA PHE A 195 19.96 -1.90 -16.95
C PHE A 195 19.53 -3.19 -17.65
N ASN A 196 20.16 -3.52 -18.79
CA ASN A 196 19.88 -4.73 -19.56
C ASN A 196 20.46 -6.01 -18.94
N LEU A 197 21.38 -5.89 -17.98
CA LEU A 197 22.01 -7.03 -17.32
C LEU A 197 21.17 -7.55 -16.13
N ILE A 198 20.46 -6.65 -15.42
CA ILE A 198 19.63 -6.98 -14.25
C ILE A 198 18.73 -8.20 -14.48
N PRO A 199 17.81 -8.22 -15.47
CA PRO A 199 16.91 -9.36 -15.65
C PRO A 199 17.64 -10.65 -16.09
N LYS A 200 18.83 -10.52 -16.70
CA LYS A 200 19.66 -11.68 -17.07
C LYS A 200 20.27 -12.31 -15.82
N ILE A 201 20.76 -11.51 -14.88
CA ILE A 201 21.27 -12.00 -13.59
C ILE A 201 20.15 -12.69 -12.81
N CYS A 202 18.96 -12.08 -12.70
CA CYS A 202 17.80 -12.74 -12.06
C CYS A 202 17.51 -14.11 -12.70
N SER A 203 17.54 -14.19 -14.03
CA SER A 203 17.26 -15.43 -14.76
C SER A 203 18.34 -16.49 -14.53
N VAL A 204 19.61 -16.10 -14.52
CA VAL A 204 20.74 -17.01 -14.25
C VAL A 204 20.71 -17.53 -12.82
N ASN A 205 20.39 -16.69 -11.85
CA ASN A 205 20.34 -17.09 -10.44
C ASN A 205 19.26 -18.14 -10.16
N ARG A 206 18.17 -18.16 -10.94
CA ARG A 206 17.14 -19.20 -10.89
C ARG A 206 17.51 -20.52 -11.54
N MET A 207 18.57 -20.56 -12.35
CA MET A 207 18.98 -21.79 -13.02
C MET A 207 19.55 -22.80 -12.00
N PRO A 208 19.38 -24.11 -12.24
CA PRO A 208 20.11 -25.13 -11.51
C PRO A 208 21.62 -24.86 -11.54
N GLU A 209 22.33 -25.28 -10.50
CA GLU A 209 23.78 -25.03 -10.36
C GLU A 209 24.58 -25.51 -11.57
N ILE A 210 24.29 -26.73 -12.06
CA ILE A 210 24.90 -27.30 -13.27
C ILE A 210 24.66 -26.38 -14.48
N ASP A 211 23.45 -25.87 -14.66
CA ASP A 211 23.13 -24.99 -15.79
C ASP A 211 23.87 -23.64 -15.71
N ARG A 212 24.12 -23.13 -14.50
CA ARG A 212 24.95 -21.93 -14.29
C ARG A 212 26.40 -22.19 -14.65
N GLU A 213 26.97 -23.31 -14.23
CA GLU A 213 28.33 -23.73 -14.60
C GLU A 213 28.45 -23.90 -16.12
N LEU A 214 27.48 -24.55 -16.77
CA LEU A 214 27.47 -24.68 -18.23
C LEU A 214 27.40 -23.32 -18.95
N CYS A 215 26.65 -22.36 -18.41
CA CYS A 215 26.62 -20.99 -18.92
C CYS A 215 27.98 -20.29 -18.80
N TYR A 216 28.71 -20.54 -17.71
CA TYR A 216 30.06 -20.04 -17.50
C TYR A 216 31.05 -20.67 -18.48
N ILE A 217 31.03 -22.00 -18.64
CA ILE A 217 31.85 -22.75 -19.59
C ILE A 217 31.61 -22.26 -21.02
N ARG A 218 30.34 -22.05 -21.40
CA ARG A 218 29.97 -21.43 -22.69
C ARG A 218 30.61 -20.05 -22.87
N GLY A 219 30.70 -19.26 -21.80
CA GLY A 219 31.37 -17.95 -21.79
C GLY A 219 32.86 -18.06 -22.10
N ILE A 220 33.56 -19.03 -21.51
CA ILE A 220 34.96 -19.34 -21.81
C ILE A 220 35.11 -19.66 -23.31
N LEU A 221 34.30 -20.59 -23.82
CA LEU A 221 34.35 -21.01 -25.22
C LEU A 221 34.12 -19.85 -26.17
N LYS A 222 33.12 -19.00 -25.91
CA LYS A 222 32.81 -17.81 -26.71
C LYS A 222 34.02 -16.89 -26.88
N ASN A 223 34.77 -16.67 -25.80
CA ASN A 223 35.90 -15.75 -25.81
C ASN A 223 37.14 -16.36 -26.47
N ARG A 224 37.23 -17.69 -26.55
CA ARG A 224 38.38 -18.41 -27.11
C ARG A 224 38.19 -18.84 -28.56
N MET A 225 36.97 -19.14 -29.00
CA MET A 225 36.70 -19.71 -30.32
C MET A 225 35.28 -19.45 -30.83
N TYR A 226 35.08 -19.57 -32.14
CA TYR A 226 33.75 -19.47 -32.75
C TYR A 226 32.92 -20.72 -32.44
N VAL A 227 31.82 -20.54 -31.70
CA VAL A 227 30.91 -21.61 -31.30
C VAL A 227 29.46 -21.25 -31.61
N ASN A 228 28.65 -22.24 -32.00
CA ASN A 228 27.20 -22.08 -32.06
C ASN A 228 26.62 -22.18 -30.64
N PHE A 229 26.01 -21.11 -30.15
CA PHE A 229 25.55 -21.01 -28.76
C PHE A 229 24.47 -22.02 -28.37
N GLY A 230 23.48 -22.23 -29.24
CA GLY A 230 22.38 -23.16 -28.93
C GLY A 230 22.89 -24.59 -28.91
N TYR A 231 23.70 -24.93 -29.91
CA TYR A 231 24.22 -26.28 -30.07
C TYR A 231 25.23 -26.65 -28.97
N VAL A 232 26.17 -25.77 -28.62
CA VAL A 232 27.16 -26.08 -27.56
C VAL A 232 26.49 -26.29 -26.21
N MET A 233 25.44 -25.54 -25.89
CA MET A 233 24.69 -25.74 -24.65
C MET A 233 23.97 -27.09 -24.64
N GLN A 234 23.33 -27.47 -25.75
CA GLN A 234 22.68 -28.78 -25.86
C GLN A 234 23.69 -29.92 -25.73
N LEU A 235 24.85 -29.80 -26.38
CA LEU A 235 25.91 -30.80 -26.33
C LEU A 235 26.44 -30.98 -24.90
N MET A 236 26.78 -29.87 -24.23
CA MET A 236 27.29 -29.92 -22.85
C MET A 236 26.24 -30.45 -21.87
N LYS A 237 24.98 -30.02 -21.99
CA LYS A 237 23.87 -30.52 -21.16
C LYS A 237 23.67 -32.02 -21.33
N LYS A 238 23.77 -32.52 -22.56
CA LYS A 238 23.64 -33.95 -22.85
C LYS A 238 24.79 -34.74 -22.25
N ALA A 239 26.03 -34.29 -22.44
CA ALA A 239 27.20 -34.93 -21.85
C ALA A 239 27.12 -34.98 -20.32
N THR A 240 26.78 -33.87 -19.65
CA THR A 240 26.66 -33.86 -18.18
C THR A 240 25.49 -34.70 -17.68
N SER A 241 24.38 -34.79 -18.42
CA SER A 241 23.28 -35.69 -18.07
C SER A 241 23.64 -37.17 -18.18
N LEU A 242 24.65 -37.51 -18.98
CA LEU A 242 25.24 -38.84 -19.10
C LEU A 242 26.42 -39.05 -18.13
N GLY A 243 26.65 -38.12 -17.19
CA GLY A 243 27.67 -38.26 -16.15
C GLY A 243 29.03 -37.63 -16.46
N PHE A 244 29.17 -36.85 -17.55
CA PHE A 244 30.39 -36.09 -17.78
C PHE A 244 30.59 -35.04 -16.66
N ASP A 245 31.74 -35.08 -15.99
CA ASP A 245 32.01 -34.19 -14.87
C ASP A 245 32.12 -32.72 -15.31
N VAL A 246 31.45 -31.84 -14.57
CA VAL A 246 31.35 -30.42 -14.94
C VAL A 246 32.69 -29.69 -14.78
N GLU A 247 33.51 -30.06 -13.80
CA GLU A 247 34.83 -29.44 -13.59
C GLU A 247 35.83 -29.93 -14.64
N GLU A 248 35.79 -31.20 -15.03
CA GLU A 248 36.55 -31.70 -16.19
C GLU A 248 36.15 -30.98 -17.48
N LEU A 249 34.85 -30.76 -17.70
CA LEU A 249 34.34 -30.04 -18.87
C LEU A 249 34.84 -28.58 -18.90
N LYS A 250 34.88 -27.94 -17.73
CA LYS A 250 35.37 -26.57 -17.56
C LYS A 250 36.86 -26.48 -17.86
N GLU A 251 37.66 -27.42 -17.38
CA GLU A 251 39.09 -27.46 -17.68
C GLU A 251 39.37 -27.77 -19.16
N PHE A 252 38.59 -28.67 -19.75
CA PHE A 252 38.66 -28.95 -21.17
C PHE A 252 38.30 -27.71 -22.01
N ALA A 253 37.29 -26.94 -21.62
CA ALA A 253 36.93 -25.70 -22.29
C ALA A 253 38.01 -24.62 -22.22
N LYS A 254 38.89 -24.63 -21.20
CA LYS A 254 40.06 -23.73 -21.11
C LYS A 254 41.25 -24.18 -21.96
N THR A 255 41.39 -25.47 -22.20
CA THR A 255 42.59 -26.05 -22.84
C THR A 255 42.36 -26.48 -24.28
N ALA A 256 41.11 -26.69 -24.70
CA ALA A 256 40.76 -27.12 -26.06
C ALA A 256 41.39 -26.21 -27.13
N ARG A 257 41.98 -26.84 -28.16
CA ARG A 257 42.71 -26.14 -29.25
C ARG A 257 41.78 -25.41 -30.21
N ASN A 258 40.64 -26.01 -30.54
CA ASN A 258 39.66 -25.46 -31.45
C ASN A 258 38.28 -26.08 -31.18
N TRP A 259 37.26 -25.51 -31.81
CA TRP A 259 35.87 -25.96 -31.67
C TRP A 259 35.67 -27.42 -32.09
N THR A 260 36.31 -27.86 -33.18
CA THR A 260 36.19 -29.24 -33.67
C THR A 260 36.65 -30.24 -32.64
N THR A 261 37.83 -30.04 -32.04
CA THR A 261 38.34 -30.92 -30.98
C THR A 261 37.40 -30.96 -29.79
N PHE A 262 36.92 -29.81 -29.31
CA PHE A 262 35.98 -29.75 -28.19
C PHE A 262 34.68 -30.51 -28.49
N LYS A 263 34.11 -30.25 -29.67
CA LYS A 263 32.88 -30.86 -30.15
C LYS A 263 33.02 -32.37 -30.27
N THR A 264 34.02 -32.85 -31.00
CA THR A 264 34.19 -34.27 -31.29
C THR A 264 34.45 -35.08 -30.02
N THR A 265 35.24 -34.57 -29.07
CA THR A 265 35.43 -35.26 -27.78
C THR A 265 34.12 -35.47 -27.02
N LEU A 266 33.26 -34.44 -26.96
CA LEU A 266 31.95 -34.55 -26.32
C LEU A 266 30.99 -35.46 -27.08
N GLU A 267 30.98 -35.38 -28.42
CA GLU A 267 30.15 -36.26 -29.25
C GLU A 267 30.57 -37.73 -29.09
N THR A 268 31.88 -38.02 -29.05
CA THR A 268 32.39 -39.37 -28.80
C THR A 268 31.97 -39.87 -27.43
N PHE A 269 32.15 -39.07 -26.37
CA PHE A 269 31.71 -39.45 -25.03
C PHE A 269 30.21 -39.75 -24.98
N ILE A 270 29.39 -38.87 -25.57
CA ILE A 270 27.94 -39.07 -25.63
C ILE A 270 27.62 -40.37 -26.36
N GLN A 271 28.26 -40.63 -27.50
CA GLN A 271 28.03 -41.83 -28.29
C GLN A 271 28.45 -43.11 -27.53
N GLU A 272 29.56 -43.08 -26.79
CA GLU A 272 30.00 -44.22 -25.98
C GLU A 272 29.01 -44.54 -24.86
N ASN A 273 28.50 -43.51 -24.17
CA ASN A 273 27.61 -43.67 -23.02
C ASN A 273 26.12 -43.81 -23.41
N GLU A 274 25.72 -43.45 -24.63
CA GLU A 274 24.37 -43.73 -25.15
C GLU A 274 24.19 -45.19 -25.55
N ASN A 275 25.26 -45.93 -25.84
CA ASN A 275 25.19 -47.34 -26.25
C ASN A 275 25.21 -48.33 -25.06
N GLU A 276 25.34 -47.84 -23.83
CA GLU A 276 25.33 -48.65 -22.61
C GLU A 276 23.94 -48.80 -21.97
N PHE A 277 22.89 -48.23 -22.57
CA PHE A 277 21.50 -48.29 -22.11
C PHE A 277 20.52 -48.84 -23.16
#